data_AF-A0AAW0H196-F1
#
_entry.id   AF-A0AAW0H196-F1
#
_cell.length_a   1.000
_cell.length_b   1.000
_cell.length_c   1.000
_cell.angle_alpha   90.00
_cell.angle_beta   90.00
_cell.angle_gamma   90.00
#
_symmetry.space_group_name_H-M   'P 1'
#
loop_
_entity.id
_entity.type
_entity.pdbx_description
1 polymer ?
#
loop_
_entity_poly.entity_id
_entity_poly.type
_entity_poly.pdbx_seq_one_letter_code
_entity_poly.pdbx_strand_id
1 'polypeptide(L)'
;MFKVNTDYESSLKHFQLALIDCNACTLSSVEIQFHIAQLYETQQKYNFAKEAYEQLLQIESLPSQVKATILQQLGWMHHNMDLVGDKVTKERYAIQYLQKSLEEDPNSGQSWYFLGR
;
A
#
# COMPACT_ATOMS: atom_id res chain seq x y z
N MET A 1 -3.37 -8.61 -18.21
CA MET A 1 -2.56 -9.84 -18.27
C MET A 1 -1.03 -9.57 -18.30
N PHE A 2 -0.50 -8.48 -17.72
CA PHE A 2 0.96 -8.23 -17.69
C PHE A 2 1.61 -8.53 -16.34
N LYS A 3 0.92 -8.24 -15.21
CA LYS A 3 1.35 -8.66 -13.86
C LYS A 3 1.47 -10.18 -13.70
N VAL A 4 0.70 -10.94 -14.47
CA VAL A 4 0.70 -12.41 -14.49
C VAL A 4 1.92 -12.97 -15.25
N ASN A 5 2.51 -12.18 -16.15
CA ASN A 5 3.59 -12.60 -17.05
C ASN A 5 4.98 -12.13 -16.58
N THR A 6 5.12 -11.64 -15.35
CA THR A 6 6.40 -11.23 -14.74
C THR A 6 7.11 -10.06 -15.44
N ASP A 7 6.44 -9.37 -16.38
CA ASP A 7 6.99 -8.25 -17.14
C ASP A 7 6.61 -6.91 -16.49
N TYR A 8 7.36 -6.59 -15.43
CA TYR A 8 7.07 -5.46 -14.56
C TYR A 8 7.40 -4.10 -15.18
N GLU A 9 8.40 -4.01 -16.07
CA GLU A 9 8.78 -2.75 -16.73
C GLU A 9 7.71 -2.27 -17.70
N SER A 10 7.18 -3.19 -18.51
CA SER A 10 6.09 -2.89 -19.44
C SER A 10 4.83 -2.48 -18.69
N SER A 11 4.50 -3.18 -17.59
CA SER A 11 3.37 -2.80 -16.73
C SER A 11 3.53 -1.40 -16.14
N LEU A 12 4.75 -1.03 -15.71
CA LEU A 12 5.03 0.27 -15.12
C LEU A 12 4.91 1.41 -16.14
N LYS A 13 5.42 1.22 -17.37
CA LYS A 13 5.22 2.18 -18.47
C LYS A 13 3.74 2.39 -18.81
N HIS A 14 2.95 1.33 -18.84
CA HIS A 14 1.51 1.45 -19.12
C HIS A 14 0.76 2.21 -18.02
N PHE A 15 1.07 1.94 -16.75
CA PHE A 15 0.48 2.70 -15.64
C PHE A 15 0.89 4.18 -15.64
N GLN A 16 2.15 4.48 -15.96
CA GLN A 16 2.63 5.86 -16.08
C GLN A 16 1.97 6.61 -17.24
N LEU A 17 1.77 5.95 -18.38
CA LEU A 17 1.06 6.54 -19.52
C LEU A 17 -0.41 6.79 -19.20
N ALA A 18 -1.08 5.85 -18.52
CA ALA A 18 -2.45 6.02 -18.04
C ALA A 18 -2.59 7.14 -17.00
N LEU A 19 -1.55 7.40 -16.20
CA LEU A 19 -1.50 8.52 -15.24
C LEU A 19 -1.40 9.89 -15.93
N ILE A 20 -0.85 9.93 -17.15
CA ILE A 20 -0.66 11.16 -17.95
C ILE A 20 -1.87 11.46 -18.83
N ASP A 21 -2.63 10.42 -19.22
CA ASP A 21 -3.79 10.57 -20.09
C ASP A 21 -5.01 11.09 -19.32
N CYS A 22 -5.33 12.38 -19.48
CA CYS A 22 -6.45 13.07 -18.82
C CYS A 22 -7.84 12.71 -19.38
N ASN A 23 -7.98 11.62 -20.15
CA ASN A 23 -9.29 11.10 -20.53
C ASN A 23 -9.95 10.40 -19.35
N ALA A 24 -11.29 10.41 -19.29
CA ALA A 24 -12.09 9.77 -18.25
C ALA A 24 -11.74 8.27 -18.12
N CYS A 25 -10.76 7.98 -17.26
CA CYS A 25 -10.36 6.63 -16.93
C CYS A 25 -11.34 6.04 -15.91
N THR A 26 -11.64 4.75 -16.05
CA THR A 26 -12.43 3.98 -15.08
C THR A 26 -11.77 3.88 -13.70
N LEU A 27 -10.48 4.22 -13.59
CA LEU A 27 -9.72 4.23 -12.35
C LEU A 27 -9.28 5.67 -12.02
N SER A 28 -9.52 6.07 -10.78
CA SER A 28 -9.05 7.35 -10.23
C SER A 28 -7.53 7.40 -10.18
N SER A 29 -6.94 8.60 -10.27
CA SER A 29 -5.50 8.84 -10.07
C SER A 29 -4.97 8.16 -8.79
N VAL A 30 -5.80 8.15 -7.74
CA VAL A 30 -5.55 7.47 -6.47
C VAL A 30 -5.38 5.95 -6.62
N GLU A 31 -6.25 5.31 -7.40
CA GLU A 31 -6.22 3.86 -7.60
C GLU A 31 -5.00 3.44 -8.43
N ILE A 32 -4.63 4.27 -9.40
CA ILE A 32 -3.42 4.04 -10.20
C ILE A 32 -2.17 4.14 -9.30
N GLN A 33 -2.07 5.18 -8.46
CA GLN A 33 -0.98 5.33 -7.50
C GLN A 33 -0.93 4.16 -6.49
N PHE A 34 -2.08 3.70 -6.01
CA PHE A 34 -2.17 2.52 -5.15
C PHE A 34 -1.63 1.26 -5.83
N HIS A 35 -1.97 1.03 -7.10
CA HIS A 35 -1.43 -0.10 -7.85
C HIS A 35 0.08 0.01 -8.12
N ILE A 36 0.62 1.23 -8.29
CA ILE A 36 2.07 1.45 -8.39
C ILE A 36 2.77 1.07 -7.08
N ALA A 37 2.21 1.45 -5.91
CA ALA A 37 2.76 1.07 -4.62
C ALA A 37 2.79 -0.47 -4.43
N GLN A 38 1.70 -1.15 -4.80
CA GLN A 38 1.65 -2.62 -4.79
C GLN A 38 2.67 -3.28 -5.74
N LEU A 39 2.96 -2.61 -6.87
CA LEU A 39 3.96 -3.10 -7.82
C LEU A 39 5.37 -3.01 -7.22
N TYR A 40 5.70 -1.93 -6.51
CA TYR A 40 6.97 -1.84 -5.78
C TYR A 40 7.09 -2.91 -4.69
N GLU A 41 6.01 -3.17 -3.96
CA GLU A 41 5.96 -4.24 -2.96
C GLU A 41 6.21 -5.61 -3.59
N THR A 42 5.56 -5.93 -4.70
CA THR A 42 5.74 -7.19 -5.43
C THR A 42 7.19 -7.36 -5.93
N GLN A 43 7.85 -6.26 -6.27
CA GLN A 43 9.27 -6.23 -6.67
C GLN A 43 10.25 -6.24 -5.48
N GLN A 44 9.78 -6.38 -4.24
CA GLN A 44 10.60 -6.31 -3.01
C GLN A 44 11.31 -4.96 -2.83
N LYS A 45 10.83 -3.91 -3.51
CA LYS A 45 11.34 -2.54 -3.39
C LYS A 45 10.63 -1.81 -2.26
N TYR A 46 10.75 -2.34 -1.04
CA TYR A 46 9.93 -1.93 0.09
C TYR A 46 10.12 -0.46 0.52
N ASN A 47 11.31 0.12 0.32
CA ASN A 47 11.53 1.55 0.58
C ASN A 47 10.62 2.42 -0.30
N PHE A 48 10.57 2.13 -1.60
CA PHE A 48 9.73 2.85 -2.56
C PHE A 48 8.24 2.56 -2.35
N ALA A 49 7.89 1.32 -2.02
CA ALA A 49 6.51 0.95 -1.71
C ALA A 49 5.99 1.71 -0.48
N LYS A 50 6.79 1.77 0.59
CA LYS A 50 6.47 2.49 1.81
C LYS A 50 6.24 3.98 1.53
N GLU A 51 7.18 4.63 0.83
CA GLU A 51 7.06 6.05 0.49
C GLU A 51 5.80 6.34 -0.34
N ALA A 52 5.50 5.50 -1.33
CA ALA A 52 4.29 5.64 -2.15
C ALA A 52 3.00 5.50 -1.32
N TYR A 53 2.97 4.54 -0.39
CA TYR A 53 1.86 4.36 0.55
C TYR A 53 1.69 5.56 1.50
N GLU A 54 2.79 6.11 2.02
CA GLU A 54 2.77 7.30 2.88
C GLU A 54 2.30 8.56 2.13
N GLN A 55 2.65 8.70 0.85
CA GLN A 55 2.15 9.78 -0.02
C GLN A 55 0.65 9.66 -0.26
N LEU A 56 0.15 8.44 -0.52
CA LEU A 56 -1.28 8.19 -0.70
C LEU A 56 -2.12 8.52 0.54
N LEU A 57 -1.59 8.30 1.75
CA LEU A 57 -2.27 8.65 3.00
C LEU A 57 -2.44 10.16 3.21
N GLN A 58 -1.72 11.01 2.48
CA GLN A 58 -1.86 12.47 2.55
C GLN A 58 -3.03 12.99 1.71
N ILE A 59 -3.66 12.13 0.89
CA ILE A 59 -4.79 12.51 0.05
C ILE A 59 -6.07 12.52 0.90
N GLU A 60 -6.68 13.70 1.08
CA GLU A 60 -7.88 13.87 1.93
C GLU A 60 -9.10 13.08 1.43
N SER A 61 -9.25 12.91 0.12
CA SER A 61 -10.39 12.23 -0.51
C SER A 61 -10.18 10.73 -0.76
N LEU A 62 -9.30 10.10 0.01
CA LEU A 62 -9.00 8.68 -0.14
C LEU A 62 -10.20 7.82 0.32
N PRO A 63 -10.66 6.84 -0.47
CA PRO A 63 -11.71 5.92 -0.03
C PRO A 63 -11.28 5.15 1.22
N SER A 64 -12.17 5.04 2.23
CA SER A 64 -11.86 4.38 3.52
C SER A 64 -11.32 2.96 3.36
N GLN A 65 -11.83 2.20 2.38
CA GLN A 65 -11.34 0.84 2.10
C GLN A 65 -9.90 0.83 1.55
N VAL A 66 -9.57 1.79 0.67
CA VAL A 66 -8.20 1.95 0.16
C VAL A 66 -7.27 2.39 1.30
N LYS A 67 -7.72 3.33 2.13
CA LYS A 67 -7.00 3.80 3.32
C LYS A 67 -6.69 2.66 4.29
N ALA A 68 -7.70 1.85 4.63
CA ALA A 68 -7.55 0.68 5.47
C ALA A 68 -6.51 -0.30 4.89
N THR A 69 -6.59 -0.56 3.59
CA THR A 69 -5.64 -1.46 2.91
C THR A 69 -4.22 -0.91 2.95
N ILE A 70 -4.01 0.38 2.71
CA ILE A 70 -2.68 1.01 2.78
C ILE A 70 -2.11 0.92 4.20
N LEU A 71 -2.91 1.20 5.21
CA LEU A 71 -2.51 1.09 6.62
C LEU A 71 -2.13 -0.36 6.98
N GLN A 72 -2.84 -1.35 6.45
CA GLN A 72 -2.47 -2.77 6.61
C GLN A 72 -1.11 -3.08 5.99
N GLN A 73 -0.86 -2.62 4.76
CA GLN A 73 0.41 -2.86 4.09
C GLN A 73 1.57 -2.21 4.84
N LEU A 74 1.40 -0.96 5.30
CA LEU A 74 2.40 -0.29 6.15
C LEU A 74 2.65 -1.04 7.46
N GLY A 75 1.58 -1.50 8.13
CA GLY A 75 1.70 -2.29 9.35
C GLY A 75 2.47 -3.60 9.13
N TRP A 76 2.15 -4.32 8.05
CA TRP A 76 2.84 -5.55 7.67
C TRP A 76 4.32 -5.30 7.33
N MET A 77 4.63 -4.21 6.62
CA MET A 77 6.00 -3.82 6.31
C MET A 77 6.79 -3.50 7.57
N HIS A 78 6.22 -2.76 8.53
CA HIS A 78 6.89 -2.46 9.80
C HIS A 78 7.16 -3.70 10.64
N HIS A 79 6.30 -4.73 10.56
CA HIS A 79 6.48 -5.98 11.29
C HIS A 79 7.51 -6.92 10.65
N ASN A 80 7.46 -7.10 9.32
CA ASN A 80 8.25 -8.13 8.63
C ASN A 80 9.56 -7.60 8.05
N MET A 81 9.67 -6.31 7.81
CA MET A 81 10.84 -5.74 7.17
C MET A 81 11.83 -5.22 8.20
N ASP A 82 13.11 -5.48 7.96
CA ASP A 82 14.21 -4.82 8.67
C ASP A 82 14.43 -3.37 8.21
N LEU A 83 13.33 -2.65 7.97
CA LEU A 83 13.31 -1.24 7.66
C LEU A 83 13.52 -0.47 8.98
N VAL A 84 14.79 -0.28 9.34
CA VAL A 84 15.35 0.71 10.30
C VAL A 84 14.57 0.87 11.62
N GLY A 85 15.17 0.40 12.73
CA GLY A 85 14.63 0.57 14.09
C GLY A 85 14.82 -0.68 14.93
N ASP A 86 14.81 -0.53 16.25
CA ASP A 86 14.79 -1.65 17.18
C ASP A 86 13.44 -2.40 17.06
N LYS A 87 13.47 -3.69 17.41
CA LYS A 87 12.31 -4.59 17.27
C LYS A 87 11.05 -4.05 17.97
N VAL A 88 11.21 -3.44 19.14
CA VAL A 88 10.10 -2.93 19.95
C VAL A 88 9.45 -1.73 19.28
N THR A 89 10.25 -0.79 18.77
CA THR A 89 9.75 0.37 18.03
C THR A 89 9.01 -0.05 16.75
N LYS A 90 9.58 -0.99 15.99
CA LYS A 90 8.94 -1.56 14.78
C LYS A 90 7.58 -2.17 15.08
N GLU A 91 7.50 -3.00 16.11
CA GLU A 91 6.27 -3.66 16.54
C GLU A 91 5.20 -2.64 16.97
N ARG A 92 5.59 -1.61 17.72
CA ARG A 92 4.68 -0.53 18.11
C ARG A 92 4.11 0.22 16.90
N TYR A 93 4.93 0.55 15.91
CA TYR A 93 4.44 1.19 14.68
C TYR A 93 3.51 0.25 13.91
N ALA A 94 3.85 -1.03 13.79
CA ALA A 94 3.00 -2.02 13.14
C ALA A 94 1.61 -2.09 13.79
N ILE A 95 1.55 -2.20 15.12
CA ILE A 95 0.30 -2.21 15.88
C ILE A 95 -0.49 -0.92 15.63
N GLN A 96 0.16 0.24 15.68
CA GLN A 96 -0.50 1.53 15.45
C GLN A 96 -1.15 1.62 14.06
N TYR A 97 -0.45 1.17 13.01
CA TYR A 97 -1.00 1.17 11.66
C TYR A 97 -2.18 0.18 11.52
N LEU A 98 -2.07 -1.01 12.11
CA LEU A 98 -3.14 -2.00 12.09
C LEU A 98 -4.40 -1.56 12.85
N GLN A 99 -4.22 -0.89 14.00
CA GLN A 99 -5.35 -0.31 14.75
C GLN A 99 -6.05 0.78 13.94
N LYS A 100 -5.30 1.70 13.32
CA LYS A 100 -5.88 2.70 12.41
C LYS A 100 -6.59 2.07 11.22
N SER A 101 -6.08 0.96 10.69
CA SER A 101 -6.81 0.23 9.65
C SER A 101 -8.16 -0.27 10.13
N LEU A 102 -8.27 -0.74 11.38
CA LEU A 102 -9.52 -1.25 11.94
C LEU A 102 -10.52 -0.14 12.25
N GLU A 103 -10.05 1.08 12.53
CA GLU A 103 -10.90 2.26 12.64
C GLU A 103 -11.58 2.58 11.29
N GLU A 104 -10.87 2.35 10.18
CA GLU A 104 -11.39 2.58 8.81
C GLU A 104 -12.20 1.38 8.26
N ASP A 105 -11.81 0.16 8.60
CA ASP A 105 -12.52 -1.07 8.25
C ASP A 105 -12.50 -2.08 9.41
N PRO A 106 -13.52 -2.06 10.29
CA PRO A 106 -13.59 -2.93 11.46
C PRO A 106 -13.82 -4.41 11.12
N ASN A 107 -14.27 -4.71 9.90
CA ASN A 107 -14.53 -6.08 9.44
C ASN A 107 -13.31 -6.71 8.76
N SER A 108 -12.15 -6.03 8.73
CA SER A 108 -10.92 -6.56 8.16
C SER A 108 -10.36 -7.72 8.99
N GLY A 109 -10.71 -8.95 8.61
CA GLY A 109 -10.15 -10.17 9.22
C GLY A 109 -8.62 -10.25 9.11
N GLN A 110 -8.03 -9.65 8.07
CA GLN A 110 -6.58 -9.60 7.87
C GLN A 110 -5.89 -8.72 8.93
N SER A 111 -6.46 -7.56 9.25
CA SER A 111 -5.93 -6.67 10.29
C SER A 111 -5.96 -7.33 11.66
N TRP A 112 -7.06 -8.02 11.99
CA TRP A 112 -7.18 -8.79 13.22
C TRP A 112 -6.17 -9.93 13.30
N TYR A 113 -5.98 -10.66 12.19
CA TYR A 113 -4.98 -11.72 12.11
C TYR A 113 -3.55 -11.20 12.35
N PHE A 114 -3.20 -10.04 11.78
CA PHE A 114 -1.88 -9.45 11.97
C PHE A 114 -1.65 -8.90 13.38
N LEU A 115 -2.69 -8.40 14.06
CA LEU A 115 -2.58 -7.98 15.47
C LEU A 115 -2.45 -9.15 16.44
N GLY A 116 -2.95 -10.33 16.07
CA GLY A 116 -2.92 -11.52 16.92
C GLY A 116 -1.64 -12.36 16.82
N ARG A 117 -0.68 -11.98 15.96
CA ARG A 117 0.59 -12.69 15.73
C ARG A 117 1.75 -12.06 16.47
#